data_AF-A0A5C5TUA7-F1
#
_entry.id   AF-A0A5C5TUA7-F1
#
_cell.length_a   1.000
_cell.length_b   1.000
_cell.length_c   1.000
_cell.angle_alpha   90.00
_cell.angle_beta   90.00
_cell.angle_gamma   90.00
#
_symmetry.space_group_name_H-M   'P 1'
#
loop_
_entity.id
_entity.type
_entity.pdbx_description
1 polymer ?
#
loop_
_entity_poly.entity_id
_entity_poly.type
_entity_poly.pdbx_seq_one_letter_code
_entity_poly.pdbx_strand_id
1 'polypeptide(L)'
;MVPQLALIGGGLQGLFDATSPRRDTVVWDLGLGLLFGSILWADKFFLIALYSNQIDVVTVYVGLIPVVIGLAVFFSSQYPLIRQNVDSLMLGIHRTPLSGLRKSIDLTRNNVARCFALTLSVAAVSSLGVLLVTAMVGMKHDVLSLLLFLVPIPLLAFHLAVFQLTQFYMHREAAIYSGAFCLAVTLVFVFAGAIPGLVFAMLAAVVSAVVAVRSASDRMKDAPFEMFWQKAVKW
;
A
#
# COMPACT_ATOMS: atom_id res chain seq x y z
N MET A 1 38.45 -22.93 -2.76
CA MET A 1 37.78 -21.72 -3.28
C MET A 1 37.12 -20.98 -2.12
N VAL A 2 37.83 -20.06 -1.46
CA VAL A 2 37.16 -18.98 -0.69
C VAL A 2 37.88 -17.66 -0.95
N PRO A 3 37.89 -17.13 -2.20
CA PRO A 3 38.48 -15.82 -2.49
C PRO A 3 37.49 -14.67 -2.22
N GLN A 4 36.22 -14.98 -1.97
CA GLN A 4 35.15 -13.98 -1.87
C GLN A 4 35.08 -13.30 -0.50
N LEU A 5 35.54 -13.94 0.59
CA LEU A 5 35.53 -13.32 1.92
C LEU A 5 36.60 -12.24 2.10
N ALA A 6 37.74 -12.36 1.41
CA ALA A 6 38.83 -11.37 1.49
C ALA A 6 38.48 -10.02 0.82
N LEU A 7 37.59 -10.03 -0.18
CA LEU A 7 37.12 -8.83 -0.88
C LEU A 7 36.09 -8.01 -0.07
N ILE A 8 35.54 -8.56 1.01
CA ILE A 8 34.53 -7.91 1.87
C ILE A 8 35.19 -7.33 3.15
N GLY A 9 36.54 -7.30 3.24
CA GLY A 9 37.26 -6.87 4.45
C GLY A 9 36.97 -5.43 4.90
N GLY A 10 36.73 -4.50 3.96
CA GLY A 10 36.36 -3.12 4.26
C GLY A 10 34.84 -2.85 4.25
N GLY A 11 34.07 -3.61 3.46
CA GLY A 11 32.62 -3.47 3.37
C GLY A 11 31.87 -3.94 4.62
N LEU A 12 32.46 -4.87 5.38
CA LEU A 12 31.94 -5.31 6.67
C LEU A 12 32.07 -4.24 7.76
N GLN A 13 32.97 -3.27 7.62
CA GLN A 13 33.16 -2.22 8.61
C GLN A 13 31.91 -1.33 8.72
N GLY A 14 31.19 -1.13 7.60
CA GLY A 14 29.89 -0.45 7.56
C GLY A 14 28.73 -1.23 8.21
N LEU A 15 28.87 -2.54 8.49
CA LEU A 15 27.92 -3.28 9.32
C LEU A 15 28.10 -2.98 10.82
N PHE A 16 29.33 -2.63 11.22
CA PHE A 16 29.65 -2.21 12.59
C PHE A 16 29.46 -0.70 12.80
N ASP A 17 29.54 0.07 11.72
CA ASP A 17 29.12 1.48 11.63
C ASP A 17 27.62 1.63 11.31
N ALA A 18 26.80 0.70 11.82
CA ALA A 18 25.36 0.93 11.88
C ALA A 18 25.15 2.09 12.87
N THR A 19 25.19 3.33 12.37
CA THR A 19 24.75 4.52 13.10
C THR A 19 23.43 4.15 13.75
N SER A 20 23.44 3.90 15.06
CA SER A 20 22.30 3.34 15.76
C SER A 20 21.15 4.32 15.53
N PRO A 21 20.10 3.94 14.79
CA PRO A 21 19.00 4.85 14.55
C PRO A 21 18.47 5.27 15.91
N ARG A 22 18.21 6.56 16.07
CA ARG A 22 17.73 7.13 17.34
C ARG A 22 16.50 6.31 17.76
N ARG A 23 16.44 5.81 18.99
CA ARG A 23 15.36 4.91 19.43
C ARG A 23 13.97 5.50 19.11
N ASP A 24 13.82 6.81 19.26
CA ASP A 24 12.59 7.54 18.98
C ASP A 24 12.15 7.43 17.51
N THR A 25 13.10 7.47 16.57
CA THR A 25 12.81 7.26 15.14
C THR A 25 12.38 5.82 14.83
N VAL A 26 12.98 4.83 15.50
CA VAL A 26 12.60 3.42 15.32
C VAL A 26 11.17 3.16 15.80
N VAL A 27 10.79 3.69 16.96
CA VAL A 27 9.44 3.52 17.51
C VAL A 27 8.40 4.21 16.63
N TRP A 28 8.71 5.41 16.12
CA TRP A 28 7.84 6.13 15.21
C TRP A 28 7.63 5.39 13.88
N ASP A 29 8.71 4.92 13.26
CA ASP A 29 8.65 4.19 11.99
C ASP A 29 7.94 2.84 12.16
N LEU A 30 8.12 2.17 13.30
CA LEU A 30 7.38 0.97 13.65
C LEU A 30 5.88 1.27 13.81
N GLY A 31 5.54 2.35 14.49
CA GLY A 31 4.15 2.79 14.68
C GLY A 31 3.47 3.10 13.34
N LEU A 32 4.15 3.79 12.44
CA LEU A 32 3.65 4.04 11.08
C LEU A 32 3.54 2.74 10.27
N GLY A 33 4.53 1.85 10.36
CA GLY A 33 4.50 0.55 9.71
C GLY A 33 3.31 -0.30 10.15
N LEU A 34 3.03 -0.35 11.45
CA LEU A 34 1.87 -1.02 12.03
C LEU A 34 0.56 -0.39 11.54
N LEU A 35 0.48 0.93 11.53
CA LEU A 35 -0.70 1.68 11.11
C LEU A 35 -1.02 1.53 9.61
N PHE A 36 0.00 1.51 8.75
CA PHE A 36 -0.19 1.32 7.31
C PHE A 36 -0.44 -0.15 6.98
N GLY A 37 0.19 -1.06 7.72
CA GLY A 37 -0.05 -2.48 7.63
C GLY A 37 -1.47 -2.85 8.04
N SER A 38 -2.00 -2.24 9.11
CA SER A 38 -3.34 -2.58 9.63
C SER A 38 -4.46 -2.40 8.63
N ILE A 39 -4.30 -1.57 7.59
CA ILE A 39 -5.25 -1.47 6.48
C ILE A 39 -5.55 -2.85 5.85
N LEU A 40 -4.54 -3.70 5.68
CA LEU A 40 -4.68 -5.00 5.01
C LEU A 40 -5.11 -6.14 5.93
N TRP A 41 -4.96 -5.94 7.24
CA TRP A 41 -5.02 -7.01 8.25
C TRP A 41 -6.09 -6.80 9.31
N ALA A 42 -6.57 -5.58 9.55
CA ALA A 42 -7.47 -5.26 10.65
C ALA A 42 -8.78 -6.05 10.60
N ASP A 43 -9.39 -6.17 9.42
CA ASP A 43 -10.63 -6.93 9.23
C ASP A 43 -10.43 -8.42 9.61
N LYS A 44 -9.36 -9.06 9.14
CA LYS A 44 -9.06 -10.47 9.47
C LYS A 44 -8.74 -10.64 10.95
N PHE A 45 -8.00 -9.70 11.53
CA PHE A 45 -7.71 -9.70 12.96
C PHE A 45 -9.02 -9.67 13.78
N PHE A 46 -9.96 -8.79 13.45
CA PHE A 46 -11.25 -8.73 14.16
C PHE A 46 -12.11 -9.96 13.93
N LEU A 47 -12.12 -10.52 12.71
CA LEU A 47 -12.82 -11.78 12.43
C LEU A 47 -12.29 -12.94 13.30
N ILE A 48 -10.97 -13.06 13.43
CA ILE A 48 -10.37 -14.12 14.24
C ILE A 48 -10.54 -13.82 15.74
N ALA A 49 -10.35 -12.59 16.17
CA ALA A 49 -10.36 -12.23 17.59
C ALA A 49 -11.77 -12.19 18.20
N LEU A 50 -12.77 -11.72 17.45
CA LEU A 50 -14.13 -11.49 17.96
C LEU A 50 -15.15 -12.52 17.46
N TYR A 51 -14.87 -13.18 16.32
CA TYR A 51 -15.83 -14.06 15.64
C TYR A 51 -15.28 -15.46 15.36
N SER A 52 -14.30 -15.93 16.14
CA SER A 52 -13.65 -17.25 15.98
C SER A 52 -14.62 -18.43 15.90
N ASN A 53 -15.77 -18.34 16.58
CA ASN A 53 -16.77 -19.41 16.63
C ASN A 53 -17.77 -19.35 15.46
N GLN A 54 -17.76 -18.27 14.69
CA GLN A 54 -18.68 -18.03 13.57
C GLN A 54 -17.96 -18.17 12.22
N ILE A 55 -16.64 -18.32 12.23
CA ILE A 55 -15.80 -18.27 11.06
C ILE A 55 -14.90 -19.48 11.02
N ASP A 56 -14.77 -20.07 9.83
CA ASP A 56 -13.69 -20.98 9.57
C ASP A 56 -12.39 -20.20 9.34
N VAL A 57 -11.46 -20.36 10.28
CA VAL A 57 -10.14 -19.72 10.24
C VAL A 57 -9.39 -20.08 8.96
N VAL A 58 -9.57 -21.30 8.42
CA VAL A 58 -8.96 -21.71 7.15
C VAL A 58 -9.45 -20.83 6.01
N THR A 59 -10.76 -20.57 5.93
CA THR A 59 -11.34 -19.64 4.95
C THR A 59 -10.75 -18.23 5.05
N VAL A 60 -10.55 -17.71 6.28
CA VAL A 60 -9.90 -16.40 6.48
C VAL A 60 -8.47 -16.39 5.94
N TYR A 61 -7.68 -17.43 6.22
CA TYR A 61 -6.31 -17.55 5.70
C TYR A 61 -6.27 -17.66 4.18
N VAL A 62 -7.15 -18.47 3.60
CA VAL A 62 -7.21 -18.65 2.15
C VAL A 62 -7.66 -17.34 1.46
N GLY A 63 -8.54 -16.56 2.09
CA GLY A 63 -8.90 -15.21 1.65
C GLY A 63 -7.76 -14.19 1.66
N LEU A 64 -6.61 -14.49 2.30
CA LEU A 64 -5.42 -13.61 2.26
C LEU A 64 -4.61 -13.77 0.98
N ILE A 65 -4.64 -14.95 0.36
CA ILE A 65 -3.80 -15.31 -0.79
C ILE A 65 -3.83 -14.22 -1.89
N PRO A 66 -4.99 -13.68 -2.29
CA PRO A 66 -5.06 -12.69 -3.37
C PRO A 66 -4.31 -11.38 -3.06
N VAL A 67 -4.35 -10.91 -1.82
CA VAL A 67 -3.60 -9.71 -1.40
C VAL A 67 -2.11 -9.98 -1.38
N VAL A 68 -1.69 -11.15 -0.89
CA VAL A 68 -0.28 -11.53 -0.86
C VAL A 68 0.27 -11.60 -2.29
N ILE A 69 -0.47 -12.20 -3.23
CA ILE A 69 -0.10 -12.25 -4.65
C ILE A 69 -0.06 -10.84 -5.24
N GLY A 70 -1.08 -10.00 -4.97
CA GLY A 70 -1.13 -8.62 -5.45
C GLY A 70 0.06 -7.78 -4.99
N LEU A 71 0.41 -7.86 -3.70
CA LEU A 71 1.59 -7.20 -3.13
C LEU A 71 2.89 -7.75 -3.74
N ALA A 72 3.00 -9.07 -3.90
CA ALA A 72 4.18 -9.68 -4.51
C ALA A 72 4.38 -9.18 -5.96
N VAL A 73 3.32 -9.13 -6.76
CA VAL A 73 3.37 -8.56 -8.12
C VAL A 73 3.73 -7.07 -8.07
N PHE A 74 3.12 -6.29 -7.17
CA PHE A 74 3.43 -4.87 -7.04
C PHE A 74 4.92 -4.65 -6.74
N PHE A 75 5.45 -5.27 -5.69
CA PHE A 75 6.84 -5.04 -5.27
C PHE A 75 7.87 -5.65 -6.23
N SER A 76 7.58 -6.79 -6.86
CA SER A 76 8.52 -7.43 -7.79
C SER A 76 8.59 -6.74 -9.15
N SER A 77 7.46 -6.24 -9.66
CA SER A 77 7.37 -5.79 -11.06
C SER A 77 7.00 -4.33 -11.22
N GLN A 78 6.11 -3.79 -10.38
CA GLN A 78 5.55 -2.45 -10.57
C GLN A 78 6.34 -1.37 -9.82
N TYR A 79 6.80 -1.67 -8.60
CA TYR A 79 7.53 -0.73 -7.76
C TYR A 79 8.83 -0.21 -8.40
N PRO A 80 9.68 -1.05 -9.03
CA PRO A 80 10.88 -0.56 -9.73
C PRO A 80 10.55 0.43 -10.86
N LEU A 81 9.47 0.19 -11.60
CA LEU A 81 9.02 1.06 -12.69
C LEU A 81 8.51 2.40 -12.17
N ILE A 82 7.75 2.39 -11.07
CA ILE A 82 7.29 3.62 -10.41
C ILE A 82 8.49 4.42 -9.91
N ARG A 83 9.44 3.77 -9.23
CA ARG A 83 10.65 4.42 -8.71
C ARG A 83 11.48 5.05 -9.81
N GLN A 84 11.75 4.33 -10.90
CA GLN A 84 12.47 4.88 -12.05
C GLN A 84 11.77 6.10 -12.67
N ASN A 85 10.44 6.06 -12.78
CA ASN A 85 9.68 7.20 -13.32
C ASN A 85 9.70 8.41 -12.39
N VAL A 86 9.57 8.21 -11.07
CA VAL A 86 9.65 9.28 -10.07
C VAL A 86 11.06 9.87 -10.02
N ASP A 87 12.10 9.04 -9.99
CA ASP A 87 13.49 9.49 -10.01
C ASP A 87 13.81 10.27 -11.29
N SER A 88 13.33 9.79 -12.44
CA SER A 88 13.45 10.50 -13.73
C SER A 88 12.71 11.83 -13.74
N LEU A 89 11.53 11.90 -13.12
CA LEU A 89 10.78 13.15 -12.96
C LEU A 89 11.58 14.14 -12.11
N MET A 90 12.09 13.70 -10.95
CA MET A 90 12.87 14.53 -10.03
C MET A 90 14.16 15.06 -10.67
N LEU A 91 14.87 14.21 -11.44
CA LEU A 91 16.04 14.62 -12.22
C LEU A 91 15.68 15.57 -13.38
N GLY A 92 14.55 15.32 -14.04
CA GLY A 92 14.02 16.14 -15.13
C GLY A 92 13.64 17.54 -14.69
N ILE A 93 13.22 17.76 -13.45
CA ILE A 93 12.89 19.10 -12.92
C ILE A 93 14.13 20.02 -12.87
N HIS A 94 15.33 19.45 -12.78
CA HIS A 94 16.55 20.26 -12.77
C HIS A 94 17.00 20.68 -14.18
N ARG A 95 16.66 19.91 -15.22
CA ARG A 95 17.26 20.02 -16.57
C ARG A 95 16.28 20.32 -17.72
N THR A 96 14.96 20.16 -17.52
CA THR A 96 13.97 20.24 -18.61
C THR A 96 13.11 21.51 -18.53
N PRO A 97 12.82 22.20 -19.65
CA PRO A 97 11.88 23.34 -19.67
C PRO A 97 10.46 22.93 -19.24
N LEU A 98 9.74 23.87 -18.61
CA LEU A 98 8.42 23.67 -17.97
C LEU A 98 7.36 22.98 -18.84
N SER A 99 7.39 23.21 -20.16
CA SER A 99 6.47 22.57 -21.12
C SER A 99 6.69 21.06 -21.27
N GLY A 100 7.94 20.59 -21.18
CA GLY A 100 8.27 19.16 -21.18
C GLY A 100 7.94 18.46 -19.85
N LEU A 101 7.95 19.23 -18.76
CA LEU A 101 7.66 18.72 -17.42
C LEU A 101 6.20 18.28 -17.27
N ARG A 102 5.26 19.06 -17.82
CA ARG A 102 3.82 18.71 -17.77
C ARG A 102 3.51 17.38 -18.47
N LYS A 103 4.11 17.15 -19.65
CA LYS A 103 3.97 15.88 -20.38
C LYS A 103 4.58 14.70 -19.60
N SER A 104 5.69 14.91 -18.91
CA SER A 104 6.33 13.89 -18.07
C SER A 104 5.50 13.55 -16.82
N ILE A 105 4.85 14.55 -16.21
CA ILE A 105 3.90 14.37 -15.09
C ILE A 105 2.70 13.51 -15.53
N ASP A 106 2.08 13.84 -16.67
CA ASP A 106 0.92 13.10 -17.17
C ASP A 106 1.26 11.63 -17.52
N LEU A 107 2.42 11.40 -18.14
CA LEU A 107 2.91 10.04 -18.42
C LEU A 107 3.18 9.24 -17.14
N THR A 108 3.81 9.87 -16.15
CA THR A 108 4.09 9.23 -14.86
C THR A 108 2.79 8.87 -14.14
N ARG A 109 1.80 9.78 -14.14
CA ARG A 109 0.48 9.54 -13.56
C ARG A 109 -0.25 8.38 -14.23
N ASN A 110 -0.23 8.30 -15.55
CA ASN A 110 -0.84 7.20 -16.30
C ASN A 110 -0.14 5.87 -16.02
N ASN A 111 1.19 5.87 -15.92
CA ASN A 111 1.95 4.66 -15.57
C ASN A 111 1.62 4.17 -14.16
N VAL A 112 1.56 5.06 -13.16
CA VAL A 112 1.16 4.71 -11.78
C VAL A 112 -0.26 4.14 -11.76
N ALA A 113 -1.21 4.77 -12.44
CA ALA A 113 -2.59 4.27 -12.53
C ALA A 113 -2.66 2.89 -13.19
N ARG A 114 -1.86 2.65 -14.24
CA ARG A 114 -1.77 1.33 -14.90
C ARG A 114 -1.17 0.28 -13.98
N CYS A 115 -0.11 0.61 -13.25
CA CYS A 115 0.49 -0.28 -12.25
C CYS A 115 -0.53 -0.70 -11.19
N PHE A 116 -1.30 0.27 -10.66
CA PHE A 116 -2.36 0.00 -9.69
C PHE A 116 -3.44 -0.90 -10.29
N ALA A 117 -3.93 -0.57 -11.49
CA ALA A 117 -4.95 -1.36 -12.17
C ALA A 117 -4.50 -2.80 -12.42
N LEU A 118 -3.24 -3.02 -12.82
CA LEU A 118 -2.68 -4.35 -13.02
C LEU A 118 -2.58 -5.12 -11.69
N THR A 119 -2.06 -4.49 -10.64
CA THR A 119 -1.98 -5.11 -9.30
C THR A 119 -3.36 -5.52 -8.78
N LEU A 120 -4.35 -4.64 -8.91
CA LEU A 120 -5.73 -4.92 -8.48
C LEU A 120 -6.40 -5.98 -9.36
N SER A 121 -6.12 -5.98 -10.67
CA SER A 121 -6.62 -7.02 -11.58
C SER A 121 -6.07 -8.39 -11.23
N VAL A 122 -4.77 -8.48 -10.93
CA VAL A 122 -4.16 -9.74 -10.47
C VAL A 122 -4.80 -10.18 -9.16
N ALA A 123 -4.94 -9.29 -8.18
CA ALA A 123 -5.60 -9.62 -6.92
C ALA A 123 -7.04 -10.10 -7.16
N ALA A 124 -7.83 -9.44 -8.02
CA ALA A 124 -9.20 -9.84 -8.33
C ALA A 124 -9.28 -11.21 -9.02
N VAL A 125 -8.41 -11.47 -10.00
CA VAL A 125 -8.34 -12.77 -10.70
C VAL A 125 -7.89 -13.86 -9.74
N SER A 126 -6.92 -13.59 -8.86
CA SER A 126 -6.49 -14.51 -7.81
C SER A 126 -7.60 -14.79 -6.81
N SER A 127 -8.38 -13.78 -6.38
CA SER A 127 -9.54 -13.97 -5.51
C SER A 127 -10.57 -14.90 -6.15
N LEU A 128 -10.91 -14.66 -7.42
CA LEU A 128 -11.84 -15.52 -8.14
C LEU A 128 -11.29 -16.94 -8.30
N GLY A 129 -10.01 -17.08 -8.67
CA GLY A 129 -9.38 -18.39 -8.83
C GLY A 129 -9.36 -19.19 -7.53
N VAL A 130 -9.01 -18.56 -6.41
CA VAL A 130 -9.01 -19.20 -5.10
C VAL A 130 -10.44 -19.57 -4.67
N LEU A 131 -11.42 -18.70 -4.88
CA LEU A 131 -12.83 -18.98 -4.61
C LEU A 131 -13.33 -20.21 -5.39
N LEU A 132 -12.97 -20.33 -6.67
CA LEU A 132 -13.35 -21.47 -7.51
C LEU A 132 -12.67 -22.76 -7.06
N VAL A 133 -11.36 -22.72 -6.79
CA VAL A 133 -10.59 -23.89 -6.32
C VAL A 133 -11.13 -24.39 -4.98
N THR A 134 -11.40 -23.49 -4.04
CA THR A 134 -11.96 -23.86 -2.72
C THR A 134 -13.35 -24.47 -2.84
N ALA A 135 -14.19 -23.97 -3.75
CA ALA A 135 -15.49 -24.58 -4.04
C ALA A 135 -15.34 -26.01 -4.58
N MET A 136 -14.37 -26.25 -5.47
CA MET A 136 -14.08 -27.59 -6.02
C MET A 136 -13.59 -28.58 -4.95
N VAL A 137 -12.91 -28.10 -3.92
CA VAL A 137 -12.41 -28.91 -2.78
C VAL A 137 -13.51 -29.13 -1.72
N GLY A 138 -14.73 -28.63 -1.95
CA GLY A 138 -15.89 -28.87 -1.09
C GLY A 138 -16.08 -27.85 0.03
N MET A 139 -15.37 -26.72 0.01
CA MET A 139 -15.64 -25.61 0.94
C MET A 139 -16.97 -24.96 0.58
N LYS A 140 -17.87 -24.84 1.57
CA LYS A 140 -19.14 -24.14 1.40
C LYS A 140 -18.92 -22.64 1.49
N HIS A 141 -19.42 -21.92 0.50
CA HIS A 141 -19.36 -20.45 0.47
C HIS A 141 -20.69 -19.87 0.94
N ASP A 142 -20.63 -19.08 2.00
CA ASP A 142 -21.72 -18.20 2.42
C ASP A 142 -21.39 -16.74 2.08
N VAL A 143 -22.25 -15.81 2.50
CA VAL A 143 -22.04 -14.37 2.28
C VAL A 143 -20.73 -13.89 2.89
N LEU A 144 -20.36 -14.42 4.06
CA LEU A 144 -19.15 -14.02 4.76
C LEU A 144 -17.91 -14.49 4.00
N SER A 145 -17.89 -15.75 3.54
CA SER A 145 -16.82 -16.30 2.70
C SER A 145 -16.63 -15.47 1.44
N LEU A 146 -17.71 -15.08 0.76
CA LEU A 146 -17.63 -14.22 -0.43
C LEU A 146 -17.01 -12.85 -0.12
N LEU A 147 -17.42 -12.22 1.00
CA LEU A 147 -16.83 -10.95 1.43
C LEU A 147 -15.33 -11.08 1.74
N LEU A 148 -14.89 -12.20 2.33
CA LEU A 148 -13.48 -12.46 2.60
C LEU A 148 -12.60 -12.48 1.34
N PHE A 149 -13.15 -12.81 0.17
CA PHE A 149 -12.42 -12.76 -1.11
C PHE A 149 -12.54 -11.41 -1.83
N LEU A 150 -13.60 -10.63 -1.54
CA LEU A 150 -13.88 -9.36 -2.21
C LEU A 150 -13.25 -8.15 -1.51
N VAL A 151 -13.41 -8.06 -0.18
CA VAL A 151 -12.89 -6.98 0.68
C VAL A 151 -11.38 -6.73 0.54
N PRO A 152 -10.52 -7.75 0.36
CA PRO A 152 -9.08 -7.53 0.27
C PRO A 152 -8.65 -6.67 -0.93
N ILE A 153 -9.43 -6.62 -2.01
CA ILE A 153 -9.11 -5.86 -3.24
C ILE A 153 -9.12 -4.34 -2.97
N PRO A 154 -10.20 -3.73 -2.46
CA PRO A 154 -10.18 -2.31 -2.12
C PRO A 154 -9.26 -1.97 -0.94
N LEU A 155 -9.03 -2.88 0.01
CA LEU A 155 -8.00 -2.68 1.04
C LEU A 155 -6.60 -2.57 0.42
N LEU A 156 -6.29 -3.43 -0.56
CA LEU A 156 -5.04 -3.33 -1.32
C LEU A 156 -4.95 -2.00 -2.08
N ALA A 157 -6.04 -1.56 -2.72
CA ALA A 157 -6.07 -0.27 -3.40
C ALA A 157 -5.78 0.89 -2.44
N PHE A 158 -6.39 0.87 -1.25
CA PHE A 158 -6.17 1.89 -0.24
C PHE A 158 -4.74 1.85 0.30
N HIS A 159 -4.20 0.67 0.61
CA HIS A 159 -2.83 0.51 1.05
C HIS A 159 -1.82 1.06 0.04
N LEU A 160 -2.00 0.78 -1.26
CA LEU A 160 -1.15 1.32 -2.32
C LEU A 160 -1.28 2.85 -2.43
N ALA A 161 -2.47 3.41 -2.24
CA ALA A 161 -2.68 4.86 -2.24
C ALA A 161 -1.98 5.55 -1.06
N VAL A 162 -2.04 4.94 0.14
CA VAL A 162 -1.28 5.40 1.31
C VAL A 162 0.22 5.30 1.06
N PHE A 163 0.67 4.19 0.47
CA PHE A 163 2.07 4.03 0.08
C PHE A 163 2.51 5.16 -0.88
N GLN A 164 1.68 5.51 -1.87
CA GLN A 164 1.95 6.63 -2.77
C GLN A 164 2.07 7.97 -2.03
N LEU A 165 1.20 8.26 -1.05
CA LEU A 165 1.33 9.47 -0.22
C LEU A 165 2.68 9.52 0.50
N THR A 166 3.14 8.39 1.04
CA THR A 166 4.45 8.34 1.71
C THR A 166 5.61 8.59 0.75
N GLN A 167 5.49 8.23 -0.54
CA GLN A 167 6.52 8.56 -1.56
C GLN A 167 6.60 10.08 -1.84
N PHE A 168 5.52 10.83 -1.58
CA PHE A 168 5.50 12.29 -1.67
C PHE A 168 5.78 12.99 -0.32
N TYR A 169 6.35 12.27 0.65
CA TYR A 169 6.64 12.77 2.00
C TYR A 169 5.41 13.22 2.80
N MET A 170 4.20 12.79 2.41
CA MET A 170 2.93 13.11 3.07
C MET A 170 2.61 12.10 4.19
N HIS A 171 3.56 11.87 5.10
CA HIS A 171 3.44 10.86 6.15
C HIS A 171 2.31 11.15 7.14
N ARG A 172 2.04 12.44 7.40
CA ARG A 172 0.99 12.87 8.32
C ARG A 172 -0.40 12.57 7.77
N GLU A 173 -0.63 12.89 6.50
CA GLU A 173 -1.89 12.62 5.79
C GLU A 173 -2.12 11.11 5.66
N ALA A 174 -1.07 10.37 5.30
CA ALA A 174 -1.08 8.91 5.29
C ALA A 174 -1.50 8.32 6.66
N ALA A 175 -0.93 8.84 7.76
CA ALA A 175 -1.28 8.41 9.11
C ALA A 175 -2.72 8.77 9.50
N ILE A 176 -3.18 9.97 9.15
CA ILE A 176 -4.56 10.41 9.43
C ILE A 176 -5.57 9.52 8.69
N TYR A 177 -5.37 9.27 7.39
CA TYR A 177 -6.28 8.45 6.60
C TYR A 177 -6.31 7.00 7.10
N SER A 178 -5.13 6.42 7.37
CA SER A 178 -5.02 5.04 7.87
C SER A 178 -5.63 4.90 9.26
N GLY A 179 -5.34 5.85 10.16
CA GLY A 179 -5.86 5.85 11.53
C GLY A 179 -7.37 6.05 11.59
N ALA A 180 -7.91 7.00 10.83
CA ALA A 180 -9.35 7.22 10.75
C ALA A 180 -10.08 5.99 10.21
N PHE A 181 -9.53 5.36 9.16
CA PHE A 181 -10.04 4.11 8.61
C PHE A 181 -10.05 2.99 9.65
N CYS A 182 -8.90 2.74 10.31
CA CYS A 182 -8.79 1.67 11.29
C CYS A 182 -9.72 1.89 12.50
N LEU A 183 -9.83 3.11 13.01
CA LEU A 183 -10.77 3.44 14.09
C LEU A 183 -12.23 3.18 13.66
N ALA A 184 -12.63 3.65 12.48
CA ALA A 184 -13.99 3.47 12.00
C ALA A 184 -14.32 1.98 11.78
N VAL A 185 -13.42 1.22 11.16
CA VAL A 185 -13.57 -0.23 10.97
C VAL A 185 -13.68 -0.95 12.32
N THR A 186 -12.83 -0.59 13.28
CA THR A 186 -12.88 -1.17 14.64
C THR A 186 -14.24 -0.95 15.28
N LEU A 187 -14.77 0.27 15.23
CA LEU A 187 -16.08 0.59 15.80
C LEU A 187 -17.20 -0.24 15.14
N VAL A 188 -17.21 -0.35 13.80
CA VAL A 188 -18.25 -1.12 13.12
C VAL A 188 -18.14 -2.62 13.42
N PHE A 189 -16.94 -3.19 13.45
CA PHE A 189 -16.76 -4.58 13.85
C PHE A 189 -17.27 -4.82 15.29
N VAL A 190 -16.87 -3.97 16.24
CA VAL A 190 -17.27 -4.13 17.66
C VAL A 190 -18.79 -3.98 17.86
N PHE A 191 -19.43 -3.02 17.20
CA PHE A 191 -20.83 -2.66 17.50
C PHE A 191 -21.86 -3.23 16.53
N ALA A 192 -21.50 -3.52 15.27
CA ALA A 192 -22.46 -3.93 14.23
C ALA A 192 -22.28 -5.38 13.77
N GLY A 193 -21.17 -6.04 14.07
CA GLY A 193 -20.93 -7.43 13.70
C GLY A 193 -19.98 -7.63 12.51
N ALA A 194 -19.65 -8.90 12.23
CA ALA A 194 -18.69 -9.28 11.19
C ALA A 194 -19.08 -8.83 9.78
N ILE A 195 -20.31 -9.13 9.34
CA ILE A 195 -20.77 -8.80 7.98
C ILE A 195 -20.83 -7.28 7.76
N PRO A 196 -21.48 -6.48 8.64
CA PRO A 196 -21.44 -5.02 8.51
C PRO A 196 -20.03 -4.45 8.58
N GLY A 197 -19.16 -5.00 9.44
CA GLY A 197 -17.76 -4.63 9.55
C GLY A 197 -17.01 -4.80 8.23
N LEU A 198 -17.17 -5.94 7.56
CA LEU A 198 -16.55 -6.22 6.26
C LEU A 198 -17.08 -5.32 5.15
N VAL A 199 -18.40 -5.14 5.06
CA VAL A 199 -19.01 -4.25 4.05
C VAL A 199 -18.56 -2.80 4.26
N PHE A 200 -18.54 -2.34 5.50
CA PHE A 200 -18.05 -1.01 5.83
C PHE A 200 -16.57 -0.86 5.48
N ALA A 201 -15.72 -1.81 5.87
CA ALA A 201 -14.29 -1.79 5.53
C ALA A 201 -14.07 -1.71 4.01
N MET A 202 -14.82 -2.48 3.23
CA MET A 202 -14.77 -2.45 1.77
C MET A 202 -15.08 -1.05 1.21
N LEU A 203 -16.21 -0.46 1.62
CA LEU A 203 -16.66 0.84 1.12
C LEU A 203 -15.74 1.98 1.59
N ALA A 204 -15.39 1.97 2.88
CA ALA A 204 -14.48 2.95 3.46
C ALA A 204 -13.10 2.90 2.80
N ALA A 205 -12.61 1.71 2.42
CA ALA A 205 -11.35 1.56 1.71
C ALA A 205 -11.41 2.16 0.30
N VAL A 206 -12.50 1.94 -0.46
CA VAL A 206 -12.69 2.57 -1.78
C VAL A 206 -12.67 4.09 -1.65
N VAL A 207 -13.45 4.65 -0.72
CA VAL A 207 -13.51 6.11 -0.51
C VAL A 207 -12.14 6.66 -0.10
N SER A 208 -11.48 6.01 0.86
CA SER A 208 -10.17 6.45 1.37
C SER A 208 -9.08 6.34 0.30
N ALA A 209 -9.11 5.31 -0.54
CA ALA A 209 -8.21 5.17 -1.68
C ALA A 209 -8.39 6.33 -2.68
N VAL A 210 -9.63 6.66 -3.04
CA VAL A 210 -9.91 7.78 -3.96
C VAL A 210 -9.43 9.11 -3.37
N VAL A 211 -9.70 9.36 -2.08
CA VAL A 211 -9.24 10.58 -1.40
C VAL A 211 -7.71 10.65 -1.36
N ALA A 212 -7.04 9.56 -0.97
CA ALA A 212 -5.58 9.49 -0.93
C ALA A 212 -4.93 9.71 -2.30
N VAL A 213 -5.46 9.07 -3.36
CA VAL A 213 -4.97 9.27 -4.74
C VAL A 213 -5.18 10.71 -5.19
N ARG A 214 -6.31 11.35 -4.86
CA ARG A 214 -6.55 12.77 -5.17
C ARG A 214 -5.55 13.66 -4.45
N SER A 215 -5.35 13.48 -3.15
CA SER A 215 -4.36 14.24 -2.37
C SER A 215 -2.94 14.10 -2.94
N ALA A 216 -2.53 12.88 -3.31
CA ALA A 216 -1.24 12.65 -3.96
C ALA A 216 -1.15 13.34 -5.33
N SER A 217 -2.22 13.27 -6.13
CA SER A 217 -2.27 13.90 -7.45
C SER A 217 -2.23 15.43 -7.37
N ASP A 218 -2.86 16.03 -6.36
CA ASP A 218 -2.85 17.48 -6.19
C ASP A 218 -1.47 17.96 -5.74
N ARG A 219 -0.82 17.24 -4.81
CA ARG A 219 0.58 17.53 -4.42
C ARG A 219 1.54 17.45 -5.60
N MET A 220 1.33 16.49 -6.51
CA MET A 220 2.14 16.35 -7.72
C MET A 220 1.97 17.53 -8.69
N LYS A 221 0.80 18.18 -8.73
CA LYS A 221 0.55 19.38 -9.56
C LYS A 221 1.22 20.64 -8.99
N ASP A 222 1.38 20.71 -7.67
CA ASP A 222 1.98 21.87 -6.99
C ASP A 222 3.51 21.84 -6.98
N ALA A 223 4.12 20.65 -7.14
CA ALA A 223 5.57 20.48 -7.13
C ALA A 223 6.34 21.39 -8.13
N PRO A 224 5.88 21.61 -9.39
CA PRO A 224 6.51 22.56 -10.30
C PRO A 224 6.51 24.01 -9.80
N PHE A 225 5.46 24.43 -9.08
CA PHE A 225 5.32 25.79 -8.57
C PHE A 225 6.24 26.03 -7.37
N GLU A 226 6.28 25.11 -6.40
CA GLU A 226 7.21 25.18 -5.27
C GLU A 226 8.68 25.21 -5.75
N MET A 227 9.02 24.43 -6.78
CA MET A 227 10.38 24.40 -7.32
C MET A 227 10.73 25.63 -8.16
N PHE A 228 9.76 26.29 -8.79
CA PHE A 228 9.97 27.60 -9.43
C PHE A 228 10.43 28.62 -8.38
N TRP A 229 9.72 28.72 -7.25
CA TRP A 229 10.08 29.65 -6.18
C TRP A 229 11.41 29.30 -5.52
N GLN A 230 11.71 28.02 -5.29
CA GLN A 230 13.02 27.63 -4.77
C GLN A 230 14.19 28.01 -5.70
N LYS A 231 13.99 28.00 -7.03
CA LYS A 231 15.00 28.50 -7.98
C LYS A 231 15.05 30.03 -8.00
N ALA A 232 13.91 30.71 -7.94
CA ALA A 232 13.84 32.17 -7.94
C ALA A 232 14.48 32.81 -6.70
N VAL A 233 14.40 32.15 -5.54
CA VAL A 233 14.98 32.63 -4.27
C VAL A 233 16.48 32.28 -4.12
N LYS A 234 17.02 31.40 -4.98
CA LYS A 234 18.46 31.06 -5.01
C LYS A 234 19.31 32.04 -5.82
N TRP A 235 18.68 33.01 -6.50
CA TRP A 235 19.32 34.12 -7.20
C TRP A 235 19.31 35.37 -6.32
#